data_AF-A0A6A5ANE9-F1
#
_entry.id   AF-A0A6A5ANE9-F1
#
_cell.length_a   1.000
_cell.length_b   1.000
_cell.length_c   1.000
_cell.angle_alpha   90.00
_cell.angle_beta   90.00
_cell.angle_gamma   90.00
#
_symmetry.space_group_name_H-M   'P 1'
#
loop_
_entity.id
_entity.type
_entity.pdbx_description
1 polymer ?
#
loop_
_entity_poly.entity_id
_entity_poly.type
_entity_poly.pdbx_seq_one_letter_code
_entity_poly.pdbx_strand_id
1 'polypeptide(L)'
;MKNRNDGFYRFTLAGTSIEKPAADAEHPRGSLMSLDGIDFADASDNIHALLSEESLAIVTRVLARMFDKKGKIMPYKGYEGCFLGSELVTALKEMKIAMSTIDALVVGQSLFEEQLILAIDPDTTDFQSKYTMYRLAHL
;
A
#
# COMPACT_ATOMS: atom_id res chain seq x y z
N MET A 1 -19.21 13.88 28.96
CA MET A 1 -17.99 13.40 29.65
C MET A 1 -17.72 11.96 29.22
N LYS A 2 -16.49 11.71 28.73
CA LYS A 2 -15.78 10.43 28.54
C LYS A 2 -16.28 9.46 27.46
N ASN A 3 -15.78 9.72 26.27
CA ASN A 3 -15.30 8.70 25.32
C ASN A 3 -14.26 7.80 26.02
N ARG A 4 -14.40 6.47 25.91
CA ARG A 4 -13.37 5.50 26.29
C ARG A 4 -13.26 4.42 25.23
N ASN A 5 -12.12 4.49 24.57
CA ASN A 5 -11.43 3.49 23.78
C ASN A 5 -11.50 2.08 24.41
N ASP A 6 -11.76 1.06 23.59
CA ASP A 6 -11.10 -0.24 23.72
C ASP A 6 -11.09 -0.93 22.35
N GLY A 7 -9.89 -0.92 21.74
CA GLY A 7 -9.59 -1.62 20.51
C GLY A 7 -9.54 -3.12 20.74
N PHE A 8 -10.34 -3.87 19.97
CA PHE A 8 -10.31 -5.32 19.97
C PHE A 8 -9.30 -5.83 18.94
N TYR A 9 -8.03 -5.93 19.33
CA TYR A 9 -7.10 -6.86 18.69
C TYR A 9 -7.38 -8.26 19.23
N ARG A 10 -8.18 -9.04 18.50
CA ARG A 10 -8.52 -10.42 18.86
C ARG A 10 -7.49 -11.38 18.30
N PHE A 11 -6.34 -11.50 18.99
CA PHE A 11 -5.42 -12.63 18.79
C PHE A 11 -6.11 -13.92 19.26
N THR A 12 -6.36 -14.85 18.35
CA THR A 12 -6.86 -16.19 18.71
C THR A 12 -5.71 -17.19 18.63
N LEU A 13 -5.14 -17.47 19.81
CA LEU A 13 -4.47 -18.74 20.10
C LEU A 13 -5.54 -19.83 20.21
N ALA A 14 -5.42 -20.90 19.43
CA ALA A 14 -5.76 -22.26 19.84
C ALA A 14 -5.30 -23.24 18.75
N GLY A 15 -4.30 -24.04 19.08
CA GLY A 15 -3.99 -25.25 18.31
C GLY A 15 -5.05 -26.33 18.55
N THR A 16 -5.32 -27.12 17.52
CA THR A 16 -5.39 -28.60 17.51
C THR A 16 -6.18 -29.07 16.28
N SER A 17 -5.63 -30.08 15.62
CA SER A 17 -6.11 -30.69 14.36
C SER A 17 -7.39 -31.51 14.53
N ILE A 18 -8.21 -31.61 13.47
CA ILE A 18 -8.64 -32.85 12.77
C ILE A 18 -9.94 -32.62 11.93
N GLU A 19 -9.86 -33.08 10.67
CA GLU A 19 -10.89 -33.54 9.70
C GLU A 19 -11.80 -32.60 8.86
N LYS A 20 -11.84 -32.92 7.55
CA LYS A 20 -12.67 -32.44 6.41
C LYS A 20 -13.80 -33.48 6.16
N PRO A 21 -14.76 -33.33 5.20
CA PRO A 21 -15.26 -32.18 4.42
C PRO A 21 -16.82 -32.12 4.29
N ALA A 22 -17.40 -30.98 3.83
CA ALA A 22 -18.60 -30.95 2.97
C ALA A 22 -18.82 -29.55 2.36
N ALA A 23 -19.40 -29.53 1.16
CA ALA A 23 -19.56 -28.40 0.25
C ALA A 23 -20.54 -27.33 0.74
N ASP A 24 -20.18 -26.05 0.60
CA ASP A 24 -20.86 -25.06 -0.24
C ASP A 24 -20.14 -23.71 -0.15
N ALA A 25 -20.20 -22.97 -1.27
CA ALA A 25 -19.90 -21.55 -1.47
C ALA A 25 -18.95 -20.85 -0.48
N GLU A 26 -17.78 -20.42 -0.97
CA GLU A 26 -17.23 -19.09 -0.66
C GLU A 26 -15.97 -18.81 -1.51
N HIS A 27 -15.87 -17.56 -1.96
CA HIS A 27 -14.74 -16.99 -2.69
C HIS A 27 -13.42 -17.41 -2.03
N PRO A 28 -12.37 -17.79 -2.79
CA PRO A 28 -11.08 -17.96 -2.16
C PRO A 28 -10.61 -16.58 -1.69
N ARG A 29 -10.79 -16.30 -0.40
CA ARG A 29 -9.98 -15.33 0.37
C ARG A 29 -8.56 -15.88 0.45
N GLY A 30 -7.94 -16.05 -0.72
CA GLY A 30 -6.77 -16.86 -0.94
C GLY A 30 -5.82 -16.16 -1.87
N SER A 31 -5.37 -14.98 -1.48
CA SER A 31 -4.06 -14.46 -1.90
C SER A 31 -3.63 -13.27 -1.02
N LEU A 32 -3.59 -13.43 0.30
CA LEU A 32 -3.02 -12.41 1.18
C LEU A 32 -1.49 -12.55 1.34
N MET A 33 -0.84 -13.57 0.78
CA MET A 33 0.51 -13.94 1.21
C MET A 33 1.33 -14.59 0.09
N SER A 34 1.79 -13.80 -0.90
CA SER A 34 2.99 -14.17 -1.67
C SER A 34 3.55 -12.97 -2.42
N LEU A 35 4.01 -11.97 -1.68
CA LEU A 35 5.02 -11.05 -2.21
C LEU A 35 6.38 -11.71 -1.92
N ASP A 36 6.95 -12.36 -2.95
CA ASP A 36 8.31 -12.93 -3.01
C ASP A 36 9.22 -12.63 -1.80
N GLY A 37 9.15 -13.45 -0.74
CA GLY A 37 10.10 -13.40 0.39
C GLY A 37 10.04 -12.15 1.29
N ILE A 38 8.93 -11.41 1.28
CA ILE A 38 8.74 -10.22 2.12
C ILE A 38 7.98 -10.61 3.39
N ASP A 39 8.65 -10.55 4.55
CA ASP A 39 8.01 -10.75 5.85
C ASP A 39 7.48 -9.41 6.39
N PHE A 40 6.16 -9.28 6.49
CA PHE A 40 5.53 -8.07 7.03
C PHE A 40 5.87 -7.82 8.50
N ALA A 41 6.38 -8.82 9.23
CA ALA A 41 6.90 -8.63 10.58
C ALA A 41 8.13 -7.70 10.62
N ASP A 42 8.79 -7.47 9.47
CA ASP A 42 9.94 -6.56 9.36
C ASP A 42 9.55 -5.10 9.10
N ALA A 43 8.25 -4.78 9.03
CA ALA A 43 7.81 -3.38 8.91
C ALA A 43 8.18 -2.59 10.16
N SER A 44 8.76 -1.39 9.97
CA SER A 44 9.19 -0.57 11.11
C SER A 44 7.99 0.03 11.86
N ASP A 45 8.03 0.02 13.20
CA ASP A 45 7.05 0.71 14.06
C ASP A 45 6.85 2.19 13.68
N ASN A 46 7.88 2.83 13.10
CA ASN A 46 7.82 4.21 12.63
C ASN A 46 6.81 4.43 11.49
N ILE A 47 6.49 3.39 10.72
CA ILE A 47 5.55 3.49 9.60
C ILE A 47 4.12 3.68 10.09
N HIS A 48 3.72 3.07 11.21
CA HIS A 48 2.37 3.20 11.75
C HIS A 48 1.97 4.66 12.03
N ALA A 49 2.92 5.54 12.38
CA ALA A 49 2.67 6.97 12.58
C ALA A 49 2.42 7.74 11.27
N LEU A 50 2.98 7.27 10.16
CA LEU A 50 2.87 7.89 8.83
C LEU A 50 1.57 7.51 8.09
N LEU A 51 0.84 6.50 8.59
CA LEU A 51 -0.38 5.97 7.95
C LEU A 51 -1.66 6.73 8.34
N SER A 52 -1.55 7.93 8.92
CA SER A 52 -2.73 8.80 9.05
C SER A 52 -3.06 9.44 7.70
N GLU A 53 -4.35 9.60 7.41
CA GLU A 53 -4.87 10.21 6.17
C GLU A 53 -4.20 11.58 5.89
N GLU A 54 -4.08 12.43 6.92
CA GLU A 54 -3.44 13.74 6.81
C GLU A 54 -1.96 13.65 6.41
N SER A 55 -1.23 12.69 6.98
CA SER A 55 0.19 12.47 6.68
C SER A 55 0.35 11.94 5.26
N LEU A 56 -0.47 10.97 4.86
CA LEU A 56 -0.49 10.43 3.50
C LEU A 56 -0.80 11.53 2.47
N ALA A 57 -1.76 12.42 2.75
CA ALA A 57 -2.06 13.56 1.88
C ALA A 57 -0.89 14.54 1.77
N ILE A 58 -0.08 14.74 2.82
CA ILE A 58 1.16 15.53 2.75
C ILE A 58 2.20 14.80 1.89
N VAL A 59 2.39 13.50 2.11
CA VAL A 59 3.33 12.66 1.34
C VAL A 59 2.99 12.70 -0.15
N THR A 60 1.73 12.57 -0.53
CA THR A 60 1.27 12.67 -1.93
C THR A 60 1.64 14.01 -2.57
N ARG A 61 1.46 15.13 -1.85
CA ARG A 61 1.84 16.47 -2.34
C ARG A 61 3.35 16.62 -2.51
N VAL A 62 4.14 16.02 -1.62
CA VAL A 62 5.61 16.00 -1.74
C VAL A 62 6.05 15.13 -2.91
N LEU A 63 5.43 13.96 -3.10
CA LEU A 63 5.68 13.06 -4.23
C LEU A 63 5.41 13.73 -5.57
N ALA A 64 4.28 14.43 -5.71
CA ALA A 64 3.93 15.19 -6.92
C ALA A 64 5.08 16.12 -7.33
N ARG A 65 5.52 16.98 -6.40
CA ARG A 65 6.63 17.92 -6.64
C ARG A 65 7.94 17.22 -6.94
N MET A 66 8.19 16.08 -6.31
CA MET A 66 9.41 15.31 -6.52
C MET A 66 9.43 14.69 -7.92
N PHE A 67 8.31 14.12 -8.38
CA PHE A 67 8.20 13.53 -9.71
C PHE A 67 8.27 14.60 -10.81
N ASP A 68 7.63 15.75 -10.62
CA ASP A 68 7.75 16.91 -11.51
C ASP A 68 9.21 17.32 -11.68
N LYS A 69 9.93 17.52 -10.55
CA LYS A 69 11.33 17.95 -10.57
C LYS A 69 12.26 16.93 -11.23
N LYS A 70 11.97 15.63 -11.08
CA LYS A 70 12.79 14.56 -11.66
C LYS A 70 12.40 14.21 -13.10
N GLY A 71 11.33 14.78 -13.65
CA GLY A 71 10.80 14.39 -14.96
C GLY A 71 10.38 12.93 -15.03
N LYS A 72 9.96 12.36 -13.89
CA LYS A 72 9.52 10.95 -13.78
C LYS A 72 8.03 10.77 -14.07
N ILE A 73 7.35 11.87 -14.37
CA ILE A 73 5.96 11.83 -14.83
C ILE A 73 5.96 11.60 -16.33
N MET A 74 5.24 10.58 -16.78
CA MET A 74 5.02 10.32 -18.19
C MET A 74 3.53 10.31 -18.54
N PRO A 75 3.15 10.74 -19.76
CA PRO A 75 1.81 10.51 -20.27
C PRO A 75 1.63 9.03 -20.65
N TYR A 76 0.53 8.41 -20.24
CA TYR A 76 0.24 7.01 -20.54
C TYR A 76 -1.26 6.74 -20.67
N LYS A 77 -1.69 6.09 -21.76
CA LYS A 77 -3.10 5.73 -22.05
C LYS A 77 -4.11 6.90 -21.87
N GLY A 78 -3.71 8.13 -22.21
CA GLY A 78 -4.56 9.32 -22.07
C GLY A 78 -4.59 9.94 -20.67
N TYR A 79 -3.83 9.38 -19.72
CA TYR A 79 -3.58 9.97 -18.42
C TYR A 79 -2.25 10.71 -18.41
N GLU A 80 -2.24 11.90 -17.84
CA GLU A 80 -1.02 12.62 -17.47
C GLU A 80 -0.64 12.26 -16.03
N GLY A 81 0.54 12.63 -15.56
CA GLY A 81 0.88 12.40 -14.15
C GLY A 81 1.24 10.94 -13.81
N CYS A 82 1.52 10.08 -14.79
CA CYS A 82 1.72 8.65 -14.53
C CYS A 82 3.14 8.31 -14.10
N PHE A 83 3.26 7.32 -13.22
CA PHE A 83 4.50 6.77 -12.70
C PHE A 83 4.36 5.27 -12.45
N LEU A 84 5.47 4.54 -12.42
CA LEU A 84 5.49 3.12 -12.08
C LEU A 84 5.46 2.91 -10.55
N GLY A 85 4.86 1.81 -10.10
CA GLY A 85 4.91 1.41 -8.68
C GLY A 85 6.36 1.29 -8.16
N SER A 86 7.29 0.85 -9.01
CA SER A 86 8.72 0.78 -8.68
C SER A 86 9.34 2.16 -8.45
N GLU A 87 8.88 3.17 -9.19
CA GLU A 87 9.33 4.55 -9.03
C GLU A 87 8.81 5.15 -7.73
N LEU A 88 7.58 4.83 -7.32
CA LEU A 88 7.04 5.21 -6.01
C LEU A 88 7.89 4.61 -4.88
N VAL A 89 8.13 3.30 -4.92
CA VAL A 89 8.99 2.63 -3.92
C VAL A 89 10.38 3.27 -3.85
N THR A 90 10.98 3.55 -5.01
CA THR A 90 12.28 4.22 -5.08
C THR A 90 12.23 5.62 -4.48
N ALA A 91 11.19 6.41 -4.80
CA ALA A 91 11.00 7.77 -4.30
C ALA A 91 10.86 7.80 -2.77
N LEU A 92 10.03 6.91 -2.20
CA LEU A 92 9.82 6.81 -0.76
C LEU A 92 11.12 6.52 -0.01
N LYS A 93 12.00 5.68 -0.57
CA LYS A 93 13.31 5.37 -0.01
C LYS A 93 14.29 6.53 -0.16
N GLU A 94 14.34 7.17 -1.34
CA GLU A 94 15.21 8.33 -1.59
C GLU A 94 14.89 9.51 -0.68
N MET A 95 13.60 9.72 -0.39
CA MET A 95 13.14 10.78 0.52
C MET A 95 13.30 10.42 2.01
N LYS A 96 13.77 9.20 2.33
CA LYS A 96 13.87 8.68 3.70
C LYS A 96 12.51 8.68 4.42
N ILE A 97 11.41 8.46 3.68
CA ILE A 97 10.09 8.21 4.25
C ILE A 97 9.99 6.73 4.63
N ALA A 98 10.49 5.85 3.76
CA ALA A 98 10.60 4.41 4.00
C ALA A 98 12.06 4.03 4.24
N MET A 99 12.34 3.29 5.31
CA MET A 99 13.70 2.82 5.64
C MET A 99 14.01 1.49 4.94
N SER A 100 12.99 0.68 4.72
CA SER A 100 13.07 -0.59 4.01
C SER A 100 12.20 -0.61 2.74
N THR A 101 12.36 -1.65 1.92
CA THR A 101 11.42 -1.88 0.80
C THR A 101 10.03 -2.21 1.32
N ILE A 102 9.93 -2.91 2.46
CA ILE A 102 8.66 -3.32 3.08
C ILE A 102 7.88 -2.10 3.55
N ASP A 103 8.55 -1.18 4.22
CA ASP A 103 8.00 0.11 4.62
C ASP A 103 7.42 0.87 3.41
N ALA A 104 8.14 0.89 2.29
CA ALA A 104 7.70 1.55 1.08
C ALA A 104 6.48 0.88 0.45
N LEU A 105 6.39 -0.46 0.53
CA LEU A 105 5.21 -1.21 0.08
C LEU A 105 4.00 -0.92 0.96
N VAL A 106 4.18 -0.88 2.28
CA VAL A 106 3.10 -0.54 3.22
C VAL A 106 2.58 0.87 2.95
N VAL A 107 3.46 1.86 2.80
CA VAL A 107 3.06 3.22 2.45
C VAL A 107 2.38 3.28 1.07
N GLY A 108 2.91 2.57 0.07
CA GLY A 108 2.31 2.49 -1.26
C GLY A 108 0.90 1.88 -1.23
N GLN A 109 0.70 0.82 -0.45
CA GLN A 109 -0.60 0.20 -0.23
C GLN A 109 -1.57 1.17 0.44
N SER A 110 -1.14 1.86 1.51
CA SER A 110 -2.01 2.84 2.18
C SER A 110 -2.37 4.02 1.29
N LEU A 111 -1.44 4.51 0.45
CA LEU A 111 -1.76 5.54 -0.55
C LEU A 111 -2.80 5.07 -1.58
N PHE A 112 -2.78 3.78 -1.93
CA PHE A 112 -3.72 3.18 -2.86
C PHE A 112 -5.10 2.97 -2.23
N GLU A 113 -5.16 2.45 -0.99
CA GLU A 113 -6.40 2.25 -0.24
C GLU A 113 -7.12 3.57 0.05
N GLU A 114 -6.38 4.63 0.38
CA GLU A 114 -6.90 5.98 0.59
C GLU A 114 -7.20 6.72 -0.73
N GLN A 115 -7.08 6.05 -1.88
CA GLN A 115 -7.36 6.59 -3.22
C GLN A 115 -6.55 7.85 -3.57
N LEU A 116 -5.38 8.04 -2.95
CA LEU A 116 -4.45 9.14 -3.24
C LEU A 116 -3.63 8.86 -4.50
N ILE A 117 -3.40 7.58 -4.77
CA ILE A 117 -2.89 7.07 -6.05
C ILE A 117 -3.91 6.10 -6.65
N LEU A 118 -3.99 6.08 -7.97
CA LEU A 118 -4.94 5.25 -8.70
C LEU A 118 -4.20 4.41 -9.73
N ALA A 119 -4.48 3.10 -9.77
CA ALA A 119 -3.97 2.25 -10.83
C ALA A 119 -4.61 2.66 -12.16
N ILE A 120 -3.83 2.61 -13.25
CA ILE A 120 -4.35 2.82 -14.60
C ILE A 120 -5.12 1.59 -15.08
N ASP A 121 -4.72 0.41 -14.62
CA ASP A 121 -5.41 -0.84 -14.89
C ASP A 121 -6.55 -1.03 -13.86
N PRO A 122 -7.83 -1.06 -14.28
CA PRO A 122 -8.96 -1.18 -13.36
C PRO A 122 -9.03 -2.53 -12.64
N ASP A 123 -8.35 -3.57 -13.15
CA ASP A 123 -8.35 -4.89 -12.53
C ASP A 123 -7.34 -5.00 -11.37
N THR A 124 -6.57 -3.93 -11.10
CA THR A 124 -5.61 -3.89 -9.99
C THR A 124 -6.34 -3.70 -8.66
N THR A 125 -6.31 -4.74 -7.82
CA THR A 125 -6.94 -4.72 -6.48
C THR A 125 -6.01 -4.29 -5.36
N ASP A 126 -4.69 -4.36 -5.57
CA ASP A 126 -3.67 -4.12 -4.55
C ASP A 126 -2.50 -3.34 -5.15
N PHE A 127 -1.73 -2.65 -4.31
CA PHE A 127 -0.53 -1.95 -4.76
C PHE A 127 0.55 -2.95 -5.20
N GLN A 128 1.11 -2.70 -6.39
CA GLN A 128 2.15 -3.52 -7.00
C GLN A 128 3.36 -2.66 -7.34
N SER A 129 4.51 -2.98 -6.72
CA SER A 129 5.75 -2.22 -6.89
C SER A 129 6.54 -2.52 -8.16
N LYS A 130 6.11 -3.46 -9.00
CA LYS A 130 6.88 -3.86 -10.19
C LYS A 130 6.55 -2.96 -11.38
N TYR A 131 5.73 -3.47 -12.31
CA TYR A 131 5.49 -2.86 -13.62
C TYR A 131 4.11 -2.20 -13.74
N THR A 132 3.38 -2.08 -12.63
CA THR A 132 2.04 -1.48 -12.62
C THR A 132 2.14 0.04 -12.67
N MET A 133 1.32 0.64 -13.53
CA MET A 133 1.25 2.09 -13.73
C MET A 133 0.19 2.69 -12.82
N TYR A 134 0.55 3.80 -12.19
CA TYR A 134 -0.30 4.58 -11.32
C TYR A 134 -0.32 6.04 -11.74
N ARG A 135 -1.32 6.78 -11.29
CA ARG A 135 -1.38 8.24 -11.33
C ARG A 135 -1.75 8.79 -9.96
N LEU A 136 -1.41 10.06 -9.73
CA LEU A 136 -1.95 10.78 -8.57
C LEU A 136 -3.44 11.08 -8.81
N ALA A 137 -4.26 10.94 -7.77
CA ALA A 137 -5.71 11.20 -7.87
C ALA A 137 -6.03 12.69 -8.00
N HIS A 138 -5.25 13.54 -7.34
CA HIS A 138 -5.39 14.99 -7.30
C HIS A 138 -4.10 15.66 -7.78
N LEU A 139 -3.95 15.79 -9.09
CA LEU A 139 -3.01 16.72 -9.73
C LEU A 139 -3.82 17.89 -10.32
#